data_AF-A0A2E4YX51-F1
#
_entry.id   AF-A0A2E4YX51-F1
#
_cell.length_a   1.000
_cell.length_b   1.000
_cell.length_c   1.000
_cell.angle_alpha   90.00
_cell.angle_beta   90.00
_cell.angle_gamma   90.00
#
_symmetry.space_group_name_H-M   'P 1'
#
loop_
_entity.id
_entity.type
_entity.pdbx_description
1 polymer ?
#
loop_
_entity_poly.entity_id
_entity_poly.type
_entity_poly.pdbx_seq_one_letter_code
_entity_poly.pdbx_strand_id
1 'polypeptide(L)'
;MAKVSRAVLKSLVKECLVEILSEGLVGASEQIQESKQISSRRTAPAKKRKPVKKDVIPETVKGITDDPLMQSIFADTARTTLQEQTNAERNPRVIAGDTISTSVAQEDLGDLFGEAANNWASLAFSEKKLPGQHK
;
A
#
# COMPACT_ATOMS: atom_id res chain seq x y z
N MET A 1 28.18 21.67 -2.54
CA MET A 1 27.52 20.36 -2.27
C MET A 1 26.90 20.42 -0.89
N ALA A 2 25.57 20.55 -0.83
CA ALA A 2 24.84 20.62 0.44
C ALA A 2 24.94 19.27 1.15
N LYS A 3 25.52 19.25 2.35
CA LYS A 3 25.68 18.05 3.16
C LYS A 3 24.32 17.70 3.76
N VAL A 4 23.61 16.76 3.15
CA VAL A 4 22.35 16.23 3.71
C VAL A 4 22.64 15.58 5.06
N SER A 5 21.88 15.96 6.08
CA SER A 5 22.07 15.39 7.42
C SER A 5 21.58 13.93 7.43
N ARG A 6 22.21 13.07 8.24
CA ARG A 6 21.79 11.66 8.39
C ARG A 6 20.34 11.54 8.84
N ALA A 7 19.79 12.55 9.52
CA ALA A 7 18.39 12.58 9.92
C ALA A 7 17.45 12.74 8.72
N VAL A 8 17.79 13.65 7.80
CA VAL A 8 17.02 13.89 6.56
C VAL A 8 17.06 12.66 5.66
N LEU A 9 18.25 12.05 5.49
CA LEU A 9 18.38 10.82 4.71
C LEU A 9 17.56 9.66 5.30
N LYS A 10 17.53 9.53 6.64
CA LYS A 10 16.71 8.53 7.30
C LYS A 10 15.20 8.80 7.18
N SER A 11 14.78 10.06 7.04
CA SER A 11 13.37 10.39 6.77
C SER A 11 12.98 9.96 5.36
N LEU A 12 13.78 10.33 4.37
CA LEU A 12 13.56 9.98 2.96
C LEU A 12 13.51 8.46 2.74
N VAL A 13 14.42 7.71 3.37
CA VAL A 13 14.41 6.24 3.29
C VAL A 13 13.15 5.64 3.93
N LYS A 14 12.68 6.21 5.03
CA LYS A 14 11.45 5.73 5.70
C LYS A 14 10.22 6.01 4.85
N GLU A 15 10.14 7.20 4.27
CA GLU A 15 9.03 7.59 3.37
C GLU A 15 9.02 6.69 2.13
N CYS A 16 10.17 6.50 1.49
CA CYS A 16 10.32 5.62 0.32
C CYS A 16 9.92 4.16 0.60
N LEU A 17 10.32 3.62 1.77
CA LEU A 17 9.92 2.26 2.15
C LEU A 17 8.40 2.14 2.40
N VAL A 18 7.77 3.17 2.98
CA VAL A 18 6.32 3.19 3.19
C VAL A 18 5.60 3.27 1.84
N GLU A 19 6.12 4.06 0.91
CA GLU A 19 5.56 4.27 -0.42
C GLU A 19 5.60 2.99 -1.26
N ILE A 20 6.76 2.33 -1.38
CA ILE A 20 6.89 1.03 -2.09
C ILE A 20 5.97 -0.03 -1.49
N LEU A 21 5.85 -0.06 -0.15
CA LEU A 21 4.94 -1.00 0.50
C LEU A 21 3.48 -0.67 0.20
N SER A 22 3.11 0.61 0.16
CA SER A 22 1.75 1.03 -0.21
C SER A 22 1.45 0.77 -1.69
N GLU A 23 2.38 1.04 -2.60
CA GLU A 23 2.21 0.81 -4.03
C GLU A 23 2.24 -0.67 -4.38
N GLY A 24 3.07 -1.47 -3.72
CA GLY A 24 3.12 -2.92 -3.89
C GLY A 24 1.88 -3.64 -3.34
N LEU A 25 1.29 -3.14 -2.25
CA LEU A 25 0.02 -3.68 -1.72
C LEU A 25 -1.21 -3.18 -2.50
N VAL A 26 -1.21 -1.92 -2.94
CA VAL A 26 -2.36 -1.29 -3.64
C VAL A 26 -2.36 -1.61 -5.14
N GLY A 27 -1.18 -1.78 -5.75
CA GLY A 27 -0.99 -2.08 -7.18
C GLY A 27 -1.36 -3.49 -7.61
N ALA A 28 -1.63 -4.41 -6.68
CA ALA A 28 -2.21 -5.72 -6.98
C ALA A 28 -3.75 -5.69 -7.15
N SER A 29 -4.38 -4.51 -7.02
CA SER A 29 -5.82 -4.34 -7.27
C SER A 29 -6.05 -3.95 -8.73
N GLU A 30 -6.18 -4.95 -9.59
CA GLU A 30 -6.78 -4.80 -10.92
C GLU A 30 -8.10 -4.00 -10.82
N GLN A 31 -8.23 -3.04 -11.74
CA GLN A 31 -9.19 -1.96 -11.79
C GLN A 31 -10.66 -2.45 -11.77
N ILE A 32 -11.30 -2.43 -10.60
CA ILE A 32 -12.75 -2.63 -10.47
C ILE A 32 -13.45 -1.39 -11.02
N GLN A 33 -13.93 -1.44 -12.26
CA GLN A 33 -14.80 -0.41 -12.85
C GLN A 33 -16.18 -0.40 -12.17
N GLU A 34 -16.40 0.50 -11.22
CA GLU A 34 -17.73 0.70 -10.61
C GLU A 34 -18.67 1.40 -11.62
N SER A 35 -19.73 0.72 -12.06
CA SER A 35 -20.76 1.29 -12.94
C SER A 35 -21.78 2.13 -12.16
N LYS A 36 -21.34 3.26 -11.59
CA LYS A 36 -22.26 4.17 -10.90
C LYS A 36 -22.69 5.32 -11.81
N GLN A 37 -23.75 5.06 -12.58
CA GLN A 37 -24.54 6.12 -13.23
C GLN A 37 -24.96 7.14 -12.16
N ILE A 38 -24.48 8.38 -12.29
CA ILE A 38 -24.93 9.52 -11.47
C ILE A 38 -26.34 9.86 -11.95
N SER A 39 -27.32 9.10 -11.49
CA SER A 39 -28.72 9.50 -11.58
C SER A 39 -28.93 10.67 -10.61
N SER A 40 -29.31 11.81 -11.17
CA SER A 40 -29.71 13.05 -10.48
C SER A 40 -30.50 12.74 -9.20
N ARG A 41 -29.85 12.96 -8.05
CA ARG A 41 -30.44 12.68 -6.75
C ARG A 41 -31.42 13.80 -6.39
N ARG A 42 -32.69 13.57 -6.70
CA ARG A 42 -33.83 14.08 -5.92
C ARG A 42 -33.53 13.91 -4.43
N THR A 43 -33.77 14.96 -3.65
CA THR A 43 -33.60 14.99 -2.19
C THR A 43 -34.46 13.90 -1.53
N ALA A 44 -33.83 12.77 -1.23
CA ALA A 44 -34.48 11.65 -0.52
C ALA A 44 -34.34 11.86 1.01
N PRO A 45 -35.40 11.57 1.79
CA PRO A 45 -35.39 11.79 3.23
C PRO A 45 -34.39 10.87 3.93
N ALA A 46 -33.78 11.40 5.01
CA ALA A 46 -32.78 10.72 5.82
C ALA A 46 -33.26 9.34 6.28
N LYS A 47 -32.69 8.27 5.71
CA LYS A 47 -32.95 6.90 6.15
C LYS A 47 -32.34 6.69 7.53
N LYS A 48 -33.19 6.38 8.51
CA LYS A 48 -32.82 5.93 9.86
C LYS A 48 -31.81 4.77 9.73
N ARG A 49 -30.68 4.87 10.44
CA ARG A 49 -29.62 3.86 10.48
C ARG A 49 -30.24 2.55 10.98
N LYS A 50 -30.27 1.53 10.13
CA LYS A 50 -30.69 0.18 10.55
C LYS A 50 -29.65 -0.35 11.55
N PRO A 51 -30.05 -1.11 12.57
CA PRO A 51 -29.12 -1.76 13.48
C PRO A 51 -28.18 -2.68 12.68
N VAL A 52 -26.89 -2.58 12.96
CA VAL A 52 -25.83 -3.43 12.38
C VAL A 52 -26.21 -4.88 12.71
N LYS A 53 -26.49 -5.68 11.67
CA LYS A 53 -26.76 -7.11 11.84
C LYS A 53 -25.47 -7.83 12.21
N LYS A 54 -25.62 -8.84 13.06
CA LYS A 54 -24.59 -9.76 13.57
C LYS A 54 -23.63 -10.23 12.47
N ASP A 55 -22.36 -10.41 12.84
CA ASP A 55 -21.23 -10.86 12.05
C ASP A 55 -21.62 -11.74 10.85
N VAL A 56 -21.71 -11.13 9.67
CA VAL A 56 -22.04 -11.79 8.39
C VAL A 56 -20.79 -12.48 7.79
N ILE A 57 -19.62 -12.17 8.34
CA ILE A 57 -18.30 -12.62 7.92
C ILE A 57 -18.19 -14.16 7.77
N PRO A 58 -18.63 -15.00 8.73
CA PRO A 58 -18.49 -16.45 8.59
C PRO A 58 -19.39 -17.07 7.51
N GLU A 59 -20.51 -16.45 7.14
CA GLU A 59 -21.37 -16.95 6.06
C GLU A 59 -20.81 -16.60 4.68
N THR A 60 -20.24 -15.40 4.54
CA THR A 60 -19.61 -14.97 3.29
C THR A 60 -18.34 -15.77 2.98
N VAL A 61 -17.55 -16.12 4.00
CA VAL A 61 -16.29 -16.84 3.81
C VAL A 61 -16.50 -18.29 3.39
N LYS A 62 -17.60 -18.92 3.84
CA LYS A 62 -18.01 -20.26 3.39
C LYS A 62 -18.33 -20.34 1.89
N GLY A 63 -18.74 -19.24 1.28
CA GLY A 63 -18.98 -19.18 -0.16
C GLY A 63 -17.73 -18.95 -1.01
N ILE A 64 -16.59 -18.63 -0.37
CA ILE A 64 -15.33 -18.29 -1.06
C ILE A 64 -14.43 -19.51 -1.18
N THR A 65 -14.38 -20.34 -0.14
CA THR A 65 -13.50 -21.52 -0.12
C THR A 65 -14.08 -22.61 0.78
N ASP A 66 -13.88 -23.86 0.37
CA ASP A 66 -14.26 -25.05 1.14
C ASP A 66 -13.16 -25.50 2.11
N ASP A 67 -11.94 -24.95 2.01
CA ASP A 67 -10.81 -25.28 2.89
C ASP A 67 -10.98 -24.65 4.29
N PRO A 68 -11.10 -25.44 5.37
CA PRO A 68 -11.27 -24.94 6.72
C PRO A 68 -10.15 -24.01 7.22
N LEU A 69 -8.90 -24.23 6.77
CA LEU A 69 -7.77 -23.38 7.15
C LEU A 69 -7.85 -22.03 6.43
N MET A 70 -8.24 -22.04 5.16
CA MET A 70 -8.39 -20.83 4.38
C MET A 70 -9.59 -20.00 4.85
N GLN A 71 -10.66 -20.66 5.31
CA GLN A 71 -11.81 -19.99 5.92
C GLN A 71 -11.43 -19.22 7.19
N SER A 72 -10.57 -19.77 8.06
CA SER A 72 -10.15 -19.06 9.28
C SER A 72 -9.30 -17.83 8.93
N ILE A 73 -8.37 -17.96 7.98
CA ILE A 73 -7.53 -16.84 7.52
C ILE A 73 -8.39 -15.72 6.94
N PHE A 74 -9.37 -16.02 6.08
CA PHE A 74 -10.25 -15.01 5.51
C PHE A 74 -11.18 -14.38 6.54
N ALA A 75 -11.69 -15.15 7.50
CA ALA A 75 -12.50 -14.61 8.58
C ALA A 75 -11.71 -13.62 9.45
N ASP A 76 -10.45 -13.94 9.76
CA ASP A 76 -9.57 -13.07 10.55
C ASP A 76 -9.18 -11.83 9.75
N THR A 77 -8.83 -11.99 8.47
CA THR A 77 -8.50 -10.87 7.57
C THR A 77 -9.66 -9.91 7.39
N ALA A 78 -10.88 -10.43 7.22
CA ALA A 78 -12.09 -9.63 7.08
C ALA A 78 -12.44 -8.88 8.38
N ARG A 79 -12.07 -9.42 9.55
CA ARG A 79 -12.33 -8.80 10.85
C ARG A 79 -11.33 -7.72 11.22
N THR A 80 -10.04 -7.96 11.01
CA THR A 80 -8.98 -7.06 11.50
C THR A 80 -8.41 -6.21 10.37
N THR A 81 -7.70 -6.84 9.44
CA THR A 81 -6.91 -6.15 8.41
C THR A 81 -7.78 -5.29 7.50
N LEU A 82 -8.89 -5.82 6.99
CA LEU A 82 -9.75 -5.08 6.06
C LEU A 82 -10.47 -3.90 6.75
N GLN A 83 -10.85 -4.08 8.01
CA GLN A 83 -11.45 -3.03 8.81
C GLN A 83 -10.44 -1.91 9.13
N GLU A 84 -9.19 -2.26 9.42
CA GLU A 84 -8.10 -1.31 9.68
C GLU A 84 -7.75 -0.49 8.43
N GLN A 85 -7.62 -1.14 7.26
CA GLN A 85 -7.37 -0.46 5.99
C GLN A 85 -8.51 0.53 5.63
N THR A 86 -9.77 0.08 5.72
CA THR A 86 -10.94 0.93 5.45
C THR A 86 -10.98 2.15 6.37
N ASN A 87 -10.55 2.00 7.63
CA ASN A 87 -10.50 3.11 8.58
C ASN A 87 -9.34 4.08 8.29
N ALA A 88 -8.20 3.59 7.80
CA ALA A 88 -7.06 4.41 7.42
C ALA A 88 -7.35 5.24 6.15
N GLU A 89 -7.99 4.66 5.14
CA GLU A 89 -8.35 5.34 3.89
C GLU A 89 -9.35 6.49 4.09
N ARG A 90 -10.16 6.44 5.15
CA ARG A 90 -11.10 7.51 5.48
C ARG A 90 -10.43 8.81 5.96
N ASN A 91 -9.11 8.86 6.11
CA ASN A 91 -8.38 10.07 6.49
C ASN A 91 -7.61 10.68 5.29
N PRO A 92 -8.25 11.54 4.46
CA PRO A 92 -7.66 12.08 3.22
C PRO A 92 -6.60 13.19 3.43
N ARG A 93 -6.07 13.39 4.65
CA ARG A 93 -5.22 14.55 4.98
C ARG A 93 -3.74 14.43 4.63
N VAL A 94 -3.28 13.33 4.05
CA VAL A 94 -1.83 13.04 3.91
C VAL A 94 -1.28 13.25 2.48
N ILE A 95 -2.12 13.42 1.45
CA ILE A 95 -1.66 13.30 0.03
C ILE A 95 -1.60 14.66 -0.71
N ALA A 96 -1.84 15.79 -0.05
CA ALA A 96 -1.89 17.09 -0.73
C ALA A 96 -0.54 17.83 -0.76
N GLY A 97 0.33 17.50 -1.73
CA GLY A 97 1.29 18.43 -2.33
C GLY A 97 2.55 18.78 -1.53
N ASP A 98 3.44 17.81 -1.33
CA ASP A 98 4.76 18.11 -0.76
C ASP A 98 5.72 18.69 -1.81
N THR A 99 6.42 19.74 -1.40
CA THR A 99 7.41 20.51 -2.19
C THR A 99 8.44 19.64 -2.93
N ILE A 100 8.73 18.45 -2.39
CA ILE A 100 9.67 17.48 -2.96
C ILE A 100 9.12 16.86 -4.25
N SER A 101 7.82 16.54 -4.30
CA SER A 101 7.17 16.00 -5.50
C SER A 101 7.24 16.98 -6.68
N THR A 102 7.30 18.29 -6.40
CA THR A 102 7.45 19.32 -7.44
C THR A 102 8.88 19.38 -7.97
N SER A 103 9.89 19.25 -7.10
CA SER A 103 11.31 19.25 -7.53
C SER A 103 11.70 18.01 -8.33
N VAL A 104 11.17 16.83 -7.97
CA VAL A 104 11.45 15.56 -8.68
C VAL A 104 10.80 15.54 -10.07
N ALA A 105 9.69 16.25 -10.26
CA ALA A 105 9.07 16.41 -11.57
C ALA A 105 9.87 17.32 -12.53
N GLN A 106 10.81 18.12 -12.01
CA GLN A 106 11.57 19.10 -12.79
C GLN A 106 12.97 18.63 -13.20
N GLU A 107 13.53 17.62 -12.52
CA GLU A 107 14.88 17.10 -12.78
C GLU A 107 14.83 15.81 -13.63
N ASP A 108 15.88 15.57 -14.44
CA ASP A 108 16.00 14.35 -15.25
C ASP A 108 16.32 13.14 -14.37
N LEU A 109 15.40 12.15 -14.37
CA LEU A 109 15.45 10.95 -13.55
C LEU A 109 16.70 10.09 -13.82
N GLY A 110 17.31 10.21 -15.01
CA GLY A 110 18.52 9.46 -15.37
C GLY A 110 19.73 9.78 -14.49
N ASP A 111 19.90 11.04 -14.09
CA ASP A 111 21.03 11.48 -13.27
C ASP A 111 20.83 11.14 -11.78
N LEU A 112 19.57 11.11 -11.34
CA LEU A 112 19.20 10.84 -9.94
C LEU A 112 19.36 9.35 -9.54
N PHE A 113 19.09 8.42 -10.47
CA PHE A 113 19.12 6.97 -10.19
C PHE A 113 20.36 6.24 -10.69
N GLY A 114 21.16 6.84 -11.59
CA GLY A 114 22.29 6.18 -12.23
C GLY A 114 23.39 5.73 -11.26
N GLU A 115 23.74 6.57 -10.27
CA GLU A 115 24.82 6.25 -9.32
C GLU A 115 24.32 5.36 -8.17
N ALA A 116 23.05 5.54 -7.75
CA ALA A 116 22.46 4.74 -6.68
C ALA A 116 22.24 3.29 -7.11
N ALA A 117 21.67 3.05 -8.30
CA ALA A 117 21.36 1.71 -8.79
C ALA A 117 22.58 0.76 -8.81
N ASN A 118 23.76 1.28 -9.17
CA ASN A 118 25.00 0.51 -9.16
C ASN A 118 25.43 0.04 -7.75
N ASN A 119 25.19 0.85 -6.72
CA ASN A 119 25.48 0.47 -5.34
C ASN A 119 24.54 -0.63 -4.82
N TRP A 120 23.26 -0.59 -5.20
CA TRP A 120 22.29 -1.65 -4.87
C TRP A 120 22.62 -2.95 -5.60
N ALA A 121 22.94 -2.87 -6.90
CA ALA A 121 23.36 -4.03 -7.68
C ALA A 121 24.63 -4.67 -7.07
N SER A 122 25.60 -3.84 -6.68
CA SER A 122 26.81 -4.35 -6.03
C SER A 122 26.53 -4.99 -4.68
N LEU A 123 25.54 -4.53 -3.91
CA LEU A 123 25.19 -5.16 -2.62
C LEU A 123 24.35 -6.43 -2.79
N ALA A 124 23.46 -6.47 -3.78
CA ALA A 124 22.61 -7.62 -4.07
C ALA A 124 23.40 -8.78 -4.71
N PHE A 125 24.39 -8.44 -5.53
CA PHE A 125 25.21 -9.41 -6.29
C PHE A 125 26.69 -9.40 -5.91
N SER A 126 27.10 -8.74 -4.81
CA SER A 126 28.44 -8.97 -4.28
C SER A 126 28.51 -10.43 -3.87
N GLU A 127 29.21 -11.25 -4.65
CA GLU A 127 29.41 -12.67 -4.42
C GLU A 127 30.17 -12.87 -3.10
N LYS A 128 29.46 -12.83 -1.99
CA LYS A 128 30.00 -13.21 -0.70
C LYS A 128 29.95 -14.73 -0.66
N LYS A 129 31.06 -15.36 -1.03
CA LYS A 129 31.27 -16.80 -0.94
C LYS A 129 30.75 -17.28 0.42
N LEU A 130 29.64 -18.01 0.40
CA LEU A 130 29.02 -18.54 1.61
C LEU A 130 30.04 -19.43 2.33
N PRO A 131 30.15 -19.34 3.67
CA PRO A 131 31.05 -20.20 4.43
C PRO A 131 30.58 -21.66 4.25
N GLY A 132 31.33 -22.44 3.47
CA GLY A 132 31.00 -23.84 3.17
C GLY A 132 31.32 -24.31 1.75
N GLN A 133 31.65 -23.42 0.80
CA GLN A 133 32.05 -23.85 -0.54
C GLN A 133 33.58 -24.07 -0.63
N HIS A 134 34.02 -25.25 -0.21
CA HIS A 134 35.30 -25.83 -0.60
C HIS A 134 35.15 -26.53 -1.95
N LYS A 135 35.82 -25.99 -2.97
CA LYS A 135 36.58 -26.76 -3.95
C LYS A 135 37.90 -26.03 -4.15
#